data_AF-A0A7W7NYW1-F1
#
_entry.id   AF-A0A7W7NYW1-F1
#
_cell.length_a   1.000
_cell.length_b   1.000
_cell.length_c   1.000
_cell.angle_alpha   90.00
_cell.angle_beta   90.00
_cell.angle_gamma   90.00
#
_symmetry.space_group_name_H-M   'P 1'
#
loop_
_entity.id
_entity.type
_entity.pdbx_description
1 polymer ?
#
loop_
_entity_poly.entity_id
_entity_poly.type
_entity_poly.pdbx_seq_one_letter_code
_entity_poly.pdbx_strand_id
1 'polypeptide(L)'
;MQIVIRCHIDAIDGMGGAPSEVLYDRMKTAVIDEDADGVVIYNRSLVALLDHYGALPRACRPYRAKTKGKIERPLRYIRQDFFLGRTFRDADDLNAQFRDWLDTVADARLHATTRRIVSEHFADEQPALTALPAAAYNALLTVERRVSHEGMVLVAGNPTRSRTLRANGSWRCKTTLARSASSRIASSSRSIRY
;
A
#
# COMPACT_ATOMS: atom_id res chain seq x y z
N MET A 1 -6.94 -3.53 4.82
CA MET A 1 -6.84 -2.06 4.68
C MET A 1 -5.40 -1.55 4.79
N GLN A 2 -4.69 -1.84 5.88
CA GLN A 2 -3.36 -1.24 6.13
C GLN A 2 -2.32 -1.46 5.02
N ILE A 3 -2.29 -2.66 4.42
CA ILE A 3 -1.41 -2.96 3.29
C ILE A 3 -1.74 -2.06 2.08
N VAL A 4 -3.03 -1.88 1.77
CA VAL A 4 -3.47 -1.03 0.66
C VAL A 4 -3.04 0.41 0.89
N ILE A 5 -3.22 0.95 2.10
CA ILE A 5 -2.78 2.30 2.45
C ILE A 5 -1.28 2.45 2.26
N ARG A 6 -0.49 1.48 2.74
CA ARG A 6 0.98 1.51 2.60
C ARG A 6 1.42 1.50 1.15
N CYS A 7 0.84 0.62 0.32
CA CYS A 7 1.14 0.57 -1.11
C CYS A 7 0.81 1.88 -1.82
N HIS A 8 -0.24 2.60 -1.41
CA HIS A 8 -0.56 3.91 -1.99
C HIS A 8 0.46 4.97 -1.59
N ILE A 9 0.87 5.01 -0.32
CA ILE A 9 1.93 5.93 0.15
C ILE A 9 3.21 5.69 -0.65
N ASP A 10 3.69 4.44 -0.67
CA ASP A 10 4.95 4.09 -1.33
C ASP A 10 4.87 4.38 -2.86
N ALA A 11 3.70 4.20 -3.49
CA ALA A 11 3.50 4.49 -4.91
C ALA A 11 3.44 6.00 -5.22
N ILE A 12 2.71 6.78 -4.40
CA ILE A 12 2.60 8.23 -4.55
C ILE A 12 3.96 8.89 -4.32
N ASP A 13 4.69 8.46 -3.30
CA ASP A 13 6.05 8.93 -3.02
C ASP A 13 7.00 8.55 -4.17
N GLY A 14 6.88 7.32 -4.70
CA GLY A 14 7.69 6.86 -5.84
C GLY A 14 7.44 7.62 -7.14
N MET A 15 6.22 8.11 -7.38
CA MET A 15 5.90 8.96 -8.52
C MET A 15 6.34 10.42 -8.34
N GLY A 16 6.64 10.85 -7.10
CA GLY A 16 6.94 12.24 -6.77
C GLY A 16 5.72 13.16 -6.82
N GLY A 17 4.51 12.60 -6.80
CA GLY A 17 3.26 13.35 -6.92
C GLY A 17 2.04 12.43 -6.94
N ALA A 18 0.88 12.98 -6.59
CA ALA A 18 -0.38 12.25 -6.56
C ALA A 18 -1.23 12.53 -7.81
N PRO A 19 -1.92 11.51 -8.36
CA PRO A 19 -2.92 11.73 -9.40
C PRO A 19 -4.17 12.37 -8.83
N SER A 20 -4.93 13.09 -9.66
CA SER A 20 -6.20 13.71 -9.25
C SER A 20 -7.30 12.69 -8.94
N GLU A 21 -7.30 11.55 -9.62
CA GLU A 21 -8.26 10.47 -9.42
C GLU A 21 -7.57 9.10 -9.34
N VAL A 22 -7.98 8.26 -8.38
CA VAL A 22 -7.54 6.87 -8.26
C VAL A 22 -8.72 5.95 -8.48
N LEU A 23 -8.59 5.07 -9.49
CA LEU A 23 -9.64 4.13 -9.86
C LEU A 23 -9.54 2.85 -9.01
N TYR A 24 -10.61 2.55 -8.29
CA TYR A 24 -10.76 1.34 -7.48
C TYR A 24 -11.72 0.35 -8.11
N ASP A 25 -11.42 -0.93 -7.92
CA ASP A 25 -12.38 -2.01 -8.10
C ASP A 25 -13.39 -2.00 -6.93
N ARG A 26 -14.58 -2.55 -7.14
CA ARG A 26 -15.64 -2.69 -6.12
C ARG A 26 -15.33 -3.79 -5.11
N MET A 27 -14.08 -3.86 -4.65
CA MET A 27 -13.66 -4.78 -3.62
C MET A 27 -14.07 -4.26 -2.25
N LYS A 28 -14.54 -5.15 -1.36
CA LYS A 28 -14.97 -4.81 0.01
C LYS A 28 -13.94 -4.07 0.87
N THR A 29 -12.67 -4.08 0.43
CA THR A 29 -11.63 -3.29 1.09
C THR A 29 -11.76 -1.82 0.75
N ALA A 30 -11.96 -1.45 -0.52
CA ALA A 30 -12.06 -0.05 -0.93
C ALA A 30 -13.49 0.50 -0.79
N VAL A 31 -14.49 -0.33 -1.10
CA VAL A 31 -15.91 -0.02 -1.07
C VAL A 31 -16.56 -0.75 0.10
N ILE A 32 -17.17 -0.02 1.02
CA ILE A 32 -17.88 -0.58 2.17
C ILE A 32 -19.31 -0.93 1.77
N ASP A 33 -20.00 -0.01 1.09
CA ASP A 33 -21.42 -0.14 0.77
C ASP A 33 -21.81 0.73 -0.44
N GLU A 34 -23.06 0.63 -0.87
CA GLU A 34 -23.68 1.56 -1.81
C GLU A 34 -24.91 2.17 -1.14
N ASP A 35 -25.13 3.48 -1.30
CA ASP A 35 -26.35 4.12 -0.79
C ASP A 35 -27.57 3.81 -1.67
N ALA A 36 -28.75 4.25 -1.23
CA ALA A 36 -30.01 4.03 -1.94
C ALA A 36 -30.05 4.71 -3.33
N ASP A 37 -29.20 5.72 -3.56
CA ASP A 37 -29.06 6.45 -4.82
C ASP A 37 -27.96 5.84 -5.72
N GLY A 38 -27.32 4.75 -5.28
CA GLY A 38 -26.26 4.05 -6.01
C GLY A 38 -24.88 4.71 -5.91
N VAL A 39 -24.68 5.64 -4.97
CA VAL A 39 -23.38 6.25 -4.67
C VAL A 39 -22.54 5.28 -3.85
N VAL A 40 -21.31 5.08 -4.30
CA VAL A 40 -20.36 4.16 -3.67
C VAL A 40 -19.79 4.76 -2.39
N ILE A 41 -19.99 4.07 -1.27
CA ILE A 41 -19.44 4.44 0.03
C ILE A 41 -18.06 3.80 0.17
N TYR A 42 -17.02 4.63 0.15
CA TYR A 42 -15.64 4.17 0.33
C TYR A 42 -15.24 4.02 1.79
N ASN A 43 -14.17 3.27 2.00
CA ASN A 43 -13.57 3.17 3.32
C ASN A 43 -13.04 4.52 3.81
N ARG A 44 -13.42 4.92 5.03
CA ARG A 44 -13.01 6.21 5.62
C ARG A 44 -11.50 6.40 5.67
N SER A 45 -10.73 5.35 5.95
CA SER A 45 -9.26 5.42 5.97
C SER A 45 -8.65 5.61 4.58
N LEU A 46 -9.32 5.10 3.54
CA LEU A 46 -8.91 5.30 2.16
C LEU A 46 -9.20 6.73 1.70
N VAL A 47 -10.39 7.24 2.03
CA VAL A 47 -10.77 8.62 1.72
C VAL A 47 -9.82 9.60 2.42
N ALA A 48 -9.54 9.40 3.70
CA ALA A 48 -8.62 10.26 4.46
C ALA A 48 -7.19 10.26 3.89
N LEU A 49 -6.72 9.12 3.40
CA LEU A 49 -5.43 9.03 2.72
C LEU A 49 -5.43 9.85 1.42
N LEU A 50 -6.43 9.64 0.56
CA LEU A 50 -6.48 10.29 -0.73
C LEU A 50 -6.66 11.81 -0.60
N ASP A 51 -7.49 12.25 0.35
CA ASP A 51 -7.67 13.67 0.69
C ASP A 51 -6.35 14.32 1.12
N HIS A 52 -5.54 13.64 1.95
CA HIS A 52 -4.21 14.13 2.36
C HIS A 52 -3.26 14.38 1.18
N TYR A 53 -3.37 13.55 0.12
CA TYR A 53 -2.54 13.66 -1.08
C TYR A 53 -3.24 14.43 -2.23
N GLY A 54 -4.46 14.95 -2.02
CA GLY A 54 -5.21 15.69 -3.06
C GLY A 54 -5.82 14.82 -4.17
N ALA A 55 -5.99 13.52 -3.92
CA ALA A 55 -6.57 12.56 -4.86
C ALA A 55 -8.03 12.22 -4.50
N LEU A 56 -8.82 11.79 -5.50
CA LEU A 56 -10.21 11.37 -5.30
C LEU A 56 -10.43 9.89 -5.67
N PRO A 57 -11.14 9.10 -4.84
CA PRO A 57 -11.47 7.73 -5.18
C PRO A 57 -12.59 7.68 -6.23
N ARG A 58 -12.39 6.85 -7.26
CA ARG A 58 -13.40 6.56 -8.28
C ARG A 58 -13.63 5.07 -8.41
N ALA A 59 -14.86 4.62 -8.28
CA ALA A 59 -15.20 3.22 -8.46
C ALA A 59 -15.40 2.91 -9.94
N CYS A 60 -14.93 1.74 -10.36
CA CYS A 60 -15.27 1.20 -11.67
C CYS A 60 -16.79 1.03 -11.80
N ARG A 61 -17.33 1.44 -12.95
CA ARG A 61 -18.72 1.10 -13.32
C ARG A 61 -18.82 -0.42 -13.54
N PRO A 62 -19.91 -1.06 -13.08
CA PRO A 62 -20.13 -2.48 -13.33
C PRO A 62 -20.23 -2.74 -14.85
N TYR A 63 -19.81 -3.94 -15.28
CA TYR A 63 -19.82 -4.39 -16.68
C TYR A 63 -18.86 -3.69 -17.68
N ARG A 64 -17.83 -2.96 -17.23
CA ARG A 64 -16.82 -2.37 -18.13
C ARG A 64 -15.58 -3.27 -18.31
N ALA A 65 -15.74 -4.39 -19.03
CA ALA A 65 -14.65 -5.36 -19.29
C ALA A 65 -13.37 -4.72 -19.88
N LYS A 66 -13.49 -3.63 -20.65
CA LYS A 66 -12.36 -2.90 -21.24
C LYS A 66 -11.39 -2.31 -20.20
N THR A 67 -11.91 -1.83 -19.06
CA THR A 67 -11.09 -1.24 -17.99
C THR A 67 -10.32 -2.31 -17.23
N LYS A 68 -10.94 -3.48 -17.04
CA LYS A 68 -10.30 -4.64 -16.41
C LYS A 68 -9.07 -5.12 -17.19
N GLY A 69 -9.14 -5.13 -18.52
CA GLY A 69 -8.00 -5.48 -19.36
C GLY A 69 -6.81 -4.52 -19.24
N LYS A 70 -7.02 -3.23 -18.92
CA LYS A 70 -5.93 -2.27 -18.68
C LYS A 70 -5.21 -2.50 -17.36
N ILE A 71 -5.92 -2.96 -16.31
CA ILE A 71 -5.31 -3.25 -15.01
C ILE A 71 -4.64 -4.64 -14.97
N GLU A 72 -5.15 -5.61 -15.73
CA GLU A 72 -4.61 -6.98 -15.75
C GLU A 72 -3.32 -7.09 -16.58
N ARG A 73 -3.17 -6.30 -17.66
CA ARG A 73 -2.01 -6.35 -18.55
C ARG A 73 -0.68 -6.00 -17.86
N PRO A 74 -0.56 -4.91 -17.07
CA PRO A 74 0.66 -4.61 -16.32
C PRO A 74 0.99 -5.70 -15.31
N LEU A 75 -0.01 -6.25 -14.61
CA LEU A 75 0.21 -7.34 -13.66
C LEU A 75 0.73 -8.61 -14.35
N ARG A 76 0.21 -8.93 -15.53
CA ARG A 76 0.71 -10.06 -16.32
C ARG A 76 2.16 -9.83 -16.76
N TYR A 77 2.48 -8.61 -17.20
CA TYR A 77 3.85 -8.24 -17.59
C TYR A 77 4.82 -8.43 -16.42
N ILE A 78 4.52 -7.86 -15.25
CA ILE A 78 5.38 -8.02 -14.05
C ILE A 78 5.55 -9.50 -13.70
N ARG A 79 4.49 -10.31 -13.74
CA ARG A 79 4.58 -11.75 -13.45
C ARG A 79 5.44 -12.52 -14.44
N GLN A 80 5.36 -12.18 -15.72
CA GLN A 80 6.06 -12.90 -16.79
C GLN A 80 7.52 -12.45 -16.93
N ASP A 81 7.80 -11.17 -16.72
CA ASP A 81 9.11 -10.57 -17.01
C ASP A 81 9.98 -10.43 -15.76
N PHE A 82 9.39 -10.03 -14.64
CA PHE A 82 10.13 -9.90 -13.38
C PHE A 82 10.21 -11.24 -12.64
N PHE A 83 9.08 -11.89 -12.35
CA PHE A 83 9.10 -13.06 -11.46
C PHE A 83 9.60 -14.35 -12.11
N LEU A 84 9.48 -14.49 -13.43
CA LEU A 84 9.81 -15.75 -14.11
C LEU A 84 11.32 -16.01 -14.07
N GLY A 85 11.73 -17.11 -13.43
CA GLY A 85 13.13 -17.55 -13.38
C GLY A 85 14.01 -16.84 -12.35
N ARG A 86 13.46 -15.94 -11.52
CA ARG A 86 14.21 -15.26 -10.46
C ARG A 86 14.17 -16.03 -9.14
N THR A 87 15.25 -15.91 -8.39
CA THR A 87 15.34 -16.36 -6.99
C THR A 87 15.78 -15.18 -6.13
N PHE A 88 15.34 -15.16 -4.89
CA PHE A 88 15.62 -14.09 -3.93
C PHE A 88 15.80 -14.70 -2.54
N ARG A 89 16.65 -14.05 -1.74
CA ARG A 89 17.01 -14.55 -0.40
C ARG A 89 15.96 -14.21 0.65
N ASP A 90 15.42 -13.00 0.57
CA ASP A 90 14.42 -12.47 1.49
C ASP A 90 13.60 -11.37 0.79
N ALA A 91 12.67 -10.76 1.55
CA ALA A 91 11.79 -9.71 1.03
C ALA A 91 12.54 -8.41 0.68
N ASP A 92 13.64 -8.10 1.36
CA ASP A 92 14.42 -6.89 1.09
C ASP A 92 15.22 -7.04 -0.21
N ASP A 93 15.79 -8.23 -0.42
CA ASP A 93 16.45 -8.65 -1.66
C ASP A 93 15.46 -8.60 -2.84
N LEU A 94 14.25 -9.11 -2.66
CA LEU A 94 13.19 -9.03 -3.68
C LEU A 94 12.83 -7.58 -4.01
N ASN A 95 12.65 -6.73 -3.01
CA ASN A 95 12.32 -5.31 -3.21
C ASN A 95 13.46 -4.55 -3.90
N ALA A 96 14.72 -4.90 -3.62
CA ALA A 96 15.88 -4.32 -4.29
C ALA A 96 15.95 -4.74 -5.76
N GLN A 97 15.81 -6.04 -6.05
CA GLN A 97 15.75 -6.54 -7.42
C GLN A 97 14.58 -5.94 -8.20
N PHE A 98 13.43 -5.72 -7.54
CA PHE A 98 12.26 -5.13 -8.18
C PHE A 98 12.50 -3.67 -8.57
N ARG A 99 13.13 -2.87 -7.70
CA ARG A 99 13.50 -1.48 -8.01
C ARG A 99 14.48 -1.41 -9.18
N ASP A 100 15.53 -2.24 -9.15
CA ASP A 100 16.49 -2.32 -10.25
C ASP A 100 15.84 -2.67 -11.60
N TRP A 101 14.90 -3.64 -11.59
CA TRP A 101 14.16 -4.00 -12.79
C TRP A 101 13.20 -2.90 -13.28
N LEU A 102 12.59 -2.13 -12.37
CA LEU A 102 11.77 -0.97 -12.75
C LEU A 102 12.61 0.04 -13.52
N ASP A 103 13.74 0.47 -12.95
CA ASP A 103 14.59 1.51 -13.52
C ASP A 103 15.24 1.06 -14.85
N THR A 104 15.71 -0.18 -14.93
CA THR A 104 16.51 -0.68 -16.06
C THR A 104 15.68 -1.29 -17.19
N VAL A 105 14.53 -1.88 -16.89
CA VAL A 105 13.71 -2.63 -17.87
C VAL A 105 12.34 -1.99 -18.04
N ALA A 106 11.59 -1.81 -16.95
CA ALA A 106 10.19 -1.40 -17.06
C ALA A 106 10.02 0.05 -17.53
N ASP A 107 10.89 0.95 -17.06
CA ASP A 107 10.83 2.38 -17.32
C ASP A 107 11.64 2.78 -18.57
N ALA A 108 12.72 2.05 -18.87
CA ALA A 108 13.53 2.26 -20.08
C ALA A 108 12.90 1.70 -21.36
N ARG A 109 11.84 0.88 -21.28
CA ARG A 109 11.25 0.24 -22.47
C ARG A 109 10.45 1.21 -23.34
N LEU A 110 10.44 0.93 -24.64
CA LEU A 110 9.50 1.53 -25.58
C LEU A 110 8.10 0.91 -25.43
N HIS A 111 7.11 1.71 -25.04
CA HIS A 111 5.76 1.22 -24.84
C HIS A 111 5.03 0.99 -26.18
N ALA A 112 4.53 -0.23 -26.41
CA ALA A 112 4.01 -0.65 -27.71
C ALA A 112 2.82 0.17 -28.24
N THR A 113 1.96 0.70 -27.36
CA THR A 113 0.78 1.48 -27.77
C THR A 113 1.06 2.97 -27.96
N THR A 114 1.85 3.56 -27.07
CA THR A 114 2.17 5.01 -27.09
C THR A 114 3.40 5.31 -27.93
N ARG A 115 4.20 4.28 -28.27
CA ARG A 115 5.47 4.37 -29.02
C ARG A 115 6.45 5.38 -28.44
N ARG A 116 6.44 5.52 -27.11
CA ARG A 116 7.34 6.39 -26.35
C ARG A 116 8.00 5.59 -25.23
N ILE A 117 9.18 6.03 -24.81
CA ILE A 117 9.86 5.46 -23.65
C ILE A 117 9.04 5.82 -22.41
N VAL A 118 8.85 4.84 -21.51
CA VAL A 118 7.95 5.00 -20.36
C VAL A 118 8.44 6.12 -19.42
N SER A 119 9.73 6.14 -19.10
CA SER A 119 10.33 7.18 -18.24
C SER A 119 10.22 8.58 -18.83
N GLU A 120 10.50 8.75 -20.12
CA GLU A 120 10.38 10.03 -20.82
C GLU A 120 8.93 10.52 -20.84
N HIS A 121 8.00 9.63 -21.18
CA HIS A 121 6.58 9.98 -21.20
C HIS A 121 6.06 10.31 -19.80
N PHE A 122 6.54 9.61 -18.77
CA PHE A 122 6.18 9.92 -17.38
C PHE A 122 6.74 11.28 -16.95
N ALA A 123 7.98 11.62 -17.34
CA ALA A 123 8.57 12.92 -17.05
C ALA A 123 7.77 14.09 -17.69
N ASP A 124 7.19 13.89 -18.88
CA ASP A 124 6.30 14.86 -19.51
C ASP A 124 4.98 15.06 -18.73
N GLU A 125 4.45 13.99 -18.12
CA GLU A 125 3.19 14.00 -17.36
C GLU A 125 3.37 14.40 -15.89
N GLN A 126 4.58 14.25 -15.33
CA GLN A 126 4.88 14.50 -13.92
C GLN A 126 4.47 15.91 -13.45
N PRO A 127 4.64 17.00 -14.23
CA PRO A 127 4.19 18.34 -13.82
C PRO A 127 2.67 18.47 -13.66
N ALA A 128 1.87 17.55 -14.22
CA ALA A 128 0.42 17.54 -14.05
C ALA A 128 -0.03 16.85 -12.76
N LEU A 129 0.88 16.21 -12.01
CA LEU A 129 0.59 15.60 -10.73
C LEU A 129 0.43 16.65 -9.64
N THR A 130 -0.41 16.34 -8.65
CA THR A 130 -0.53 17.13 -7.44
C THR A 130 0.74 16.97 -6.61
N ALA A 131 1.38 18.08 -6.24
CA ALA A 131 2.59 18.09 -5.44
C ALA A 131 2.34 17.43 -4.07
N LEU A 132 3.36 16.71 -3.59
CA LEU A 132 3.28 16.01 -2.32
C LEU A 132 3.18 17.00 -1.13
N PRO A 133 2.35 16.69 -0.12
CA PRO A 133 2.32 17.46 1.11
C PRO A 133 3.66 17.34 1.85
N ALA A 134 4.08 18.40 2.54
CA ALA A 134 5.35 18.44 3.27
C ALA A 134 5.43 17.40 4.40
N ALA A 135 4.29 16.97 4.93
CA ALA A 135 4.20 15.92 5.94
C ALA A 135 3.69 14.62 5.31
N ALA A 136 4.41 13.52 5.54
CA ALA A 136 3.95 12.19 5.16
C ALA A 136 2.66 11.82 5.90
N TYR A 137 1.77 11.08 5.23
CA TYR A 137 0.54 10.61 5.87
C TYR A 137 0.86 9.65 7.02
N ASN A 138 0.39 9.98 8.22
CA ASN A 138 0.62 9.16 9.40
C ASN A 138 -0.34 7.95 9.41
N ALA A 139 0.02 6.90 8.66
CA ALA A 139 -0.70 5.64 8.65
C ALA A 139 -0.51 4.91 9.99
N LEU A 140 -1.27 5.30 11.01
CA LEU A 140 -1.27 4.64 12.30
C LEU A 140 -1.80 3.20 12.16
N LEU A 141 -0.89 2.24 12.31
CA LEU A 141 -1.23 0.83 12.41
C LEU A 141 -1.88 0.60 13.77
N THR A 142 -3.22 0.60 13.77
CA THR A 142 -4.01 0.12 14.91
C THR A 142 -4.07 -1.40 14.81
N VAL A 143 -3.38 -2.09 15.71
CA VAL A 143 -3.46 -3.54 15.83
C VAL A 143 -4.24 -3.85 17.10
N GLU A 144 -5.40 -4.50 16.96
CA GLU A 144 -6.12 -5.04 18.11
C GLU A 144 -5.43 -6.32 18.57
N ARG A 145 -4.98 -6.34 19.83
CA ARG A 145 -4.39 -7.52 20.46
C ARG A 145 -5.17 -7.87 21.71
N ARG A 146 -5.33 -9.18 21.93
CA ARG A 146 -5.87 -9.71 23.18
C ARG A 146 -4.82 -9.50 24.26
N VAL A 147 -5.20 -8.77 25.31
CA VAL A 147 -4.31 -8.51 26.44
C VAL A 147 -4.21 -9.79 27.28
N SER A 148 -3.02 -10.13 27.75
CA SER A 148 -2.87 -11.23 28.73
C SER A 148 -3.59 -10.87 30.04
N HIS A 149 -3.84 -11.87 30.88
CA HIS A 149 -4.43 -11.65 32.21
C HIS A 149 -3.61 -10.68 33.07
N GLU A 150 -2.31 -10.52 32.78
CA GLU A 150 -1.37 -9.62 33.47
C GLU A 150 -1.31 -8.19 32.90
N GLY A 151 -2.15 -7.87 31.90
CA GLY A 151 -2.17 -6.52 31.31
C GLY A 151 -1.08 -6.27 30.26
N MET A 152 -0.44 -7.31 29.73
CA MET A 152 0.61 -7.18 28.72
C MET A 152 0.11 -7.37 27.30
N VAL A 153 0.73 -6.65 26.36
CA VAL A 153 0.50 -6.78 24.92
C VAL A 153 1.85 -7.03 24.23
N LEU A 154 1.89 -8.00 23.32
CA LEU A 154 3.07 -8.26 22.49
C LEU A 154 3.10 -7.29 21.30
N VAL A 155 4.12 -6.44 21.25
CA VAL A 155 4.38 -5.46 20.20
C VAL A 155 5.68 -5.86 19.51
N ALA A 156 5.59 -6.32 18.26
CA ALA A 156 6.75 -6.77 17.46
C ALA A 156 7.67 -7.78 18.19
N GLY A 157 7.10 -8.67 19.01
CA GLY A 157 7.83 -9.69 19.78
C GLY A 157 8.24 -9.27 21.20
N ASN A 158 8.10 -7.98 21.56
CA ASN A 158 8.41 -7.51 22.91
C ASN A 158 7.14 -7.34 23.76
N PRO A 159 7.15 -7.79 25.04
CA PRO A 159 6.05 -7.55 25.96
C PRO A 159 6.05 -6.10 26.41
N THR A 160 5.03 -5.35 26.02
CA THR A 160 4.84 -3.95 26.42
C THR A 160 3.64 -3.86 27.36
N ARG A 161 3.81 -3.15 28.49
CA ARG A 161 2.72 -2.94 29.45
C ARG A 161 1.74 -1.92 28.88
N SER A 162 0.49 -2.35 28.70
CA SER A 162 -0.57 -1.50 28.18
C SER A 162 -1.24 -0.73 29.33
N ARG A 163 -1.40 0.59 29.19
CA ARG A 163 -2.30 1.36 30.07
C ARG A 163 -3.74 1.10 29.59
N THR A 164 -4.37 0.07 30.14
CA THR A 164 -5.70 -0.40 29.70
C THR A 164 -6.82 0.49 30.25
N LEU A 165 -7.80 0.86 29.41
CA LEU A 165 -9.11 1.38 29.83
C LEU A 165 -10.12 0.23 29.68
N ARG A 166 -10.90 -0.08 30.72
CA ARG A 166 -11.95 -1.11 30.68
C ARG A 166 -13.10 -0.65 29.78
N ALA A 167 -13.45 -1.47 28.78
CA ALA A 167 -14.72 -1.36 28.07
C ALA A 167 -15.30 -2.77 27.85
N ASN A 168 -16.53 -3.00 28.32
CA ASN A 168 -17.41 -4.13 27.98
C ASN A 168 -16.81 -5.55 28.15
N GLY A 169 -16.34 -5.90 29.34
CA GLY A 169 -16.15 -7.31 29.77
C GLY A 169 -15.10 -8.14 29.00
N SER A 170 -14.36 -7.55 28.06
CA SER A 170 -13.26 -8.21 27.33
C SER A 170 -12.02 -7.32 27.33
N TRP A 171 -10.86 -7.89 27.73
CA TRP A 171 -9.59 -7.16 27.77
C TRP A 171 -9.07 -6.92 26.34
N ARG A 172 -9.39 -5.76 25.77
CA ARG A 172 -8.90 -5.30 24.47
C ARG A 172 -8.03 -4.07 24.67
N CYS A 173 -6.83 -4.08 24.08
CA CYS A 173 -5.99 -2.91 23.98
C CYS A 173 -5.83 -2.54 22.51
N LYS A 174 -6.14 -1.28 22.18
CA LYS A 174 -5.72 -0.67 20.93
C LYS A 174 -4.29 -0.18 21.12
N THR A 175 -3.34 -0.86 20.49
CA THR A 175 -1.95 -0.39 20.46
C THR A 175 -1.69 0.30 19.13
N THR A 176 -1.26 1.55 19.21
CA THR A 176 -0.82 2.33 18.06
C THR A 176 0.66 2.06 17.84
N LEU A 177 1.00 1.33 16.77
CA LEU A 177 2.40 1.24 16.33
C LEU A 177 2.68 2.39 15.36
N ALA A 178 3.34 3.43 15.85
CA ALA A 178 4.09 4.32 14.97
C ALA A 178 5.46 3.66 14.76
N ARG A 179 5.71 3.08 13.58
CA ARG A 179 7.10 2.81 13.18
C ARG A 179 7.65 4.13 12.67
N SER A 180 8.44 4.81 13.50
CA SER A 180 9.30 5.89 13.03
C SER A 180 10.17 5.35 11.90
N ALA A 181 10.24 6.08 10.78
CA ALA A 181 11.22 5.85 9.73
C ALA A 181 12.61 6.21 10.27
N SER A 182 13.17 5.37 11.14
CA SER A 182 14.59 5.27 11.52
C SER A 182 14.68 4.45 12.80
N SER A 183 15.12 3.19 12.70
CA SER A 183 16.00 2.52 13.67
C SER A 183 16.20 1.06 13.27
N ARG A 184 17.47 0.72 13.06
CA ARG A 184 18.02 -0.63 12.97
C ARG A 184 17.67 -1.36 14.27
N ILE A 185 17.05 -2.54 14.20
CA ILE A 185 17.08 -3.51 15.32
C ILE A 185 17.26 -4.92 14.75
N ALA A 186 18.51 -5.37 14.92
CA ALA A 186 18.99 -6.73 15.22
C ALA A 186 18.40 -7.93 14.46
N SER A 187 19.28 -8.50 13.63
CA SER A 187 19.28 -9.91 13.27
C SER A 187 19.22 -10.80 14.52
N SER A 188 18.25 -11.72 14.57
CA SER A 188 18.36 -12.92 15.40
C SER A 188 18.32 -14.14 14.49
N SER A 189 19.50 -14.68 14.22
CA SER A 189 19.69 -16.03 13.70
C SER A 189 19.07 -17.03 14.67
N ARG A 190 18.13 -17.84 14.19
CA ARG A 190 17.77 -19.12 14.82
C ARG A 190 17.90 -20.21 13.77
N SER A 191 18.97 -20.98 13.89
CA SER A 191 19.10 -22.31 13.30
C SER A 191 17.96 -23.18 13.82
N ILE A 192 17.25 -23.86 12.93
CA ILE A 192 16.36 -24.96 13.29
C ILE A 192 17.07 -26.26 12.88
N ARG A 193 17.58 -27.00 13.88
CA ARG A 193 17.62 -28.48 13.89
C ARG A 193 16.33 -28.89 14.63
N TYR A 194 15.60 -29.95 14.31
CA TYR A 194 15.95 -31.24 13.74
C TYR A 194 15.07 -31.59 12.54
#